data_AF-A0A026WGN2-F1
#
_entry.id   AF-A0A026WGN2-F1
#
_cell.length_a   1.000
_cell.length_b   1.000
_cell.length_c   1.000
_cell.angle_alpha   90.00
_cell.angle_beta   90.00
_cell.angle_gamma   90.00
#
_symmetry.space_group_name_H-M   'P 1'
#
loop_
_entity.id
_entity.type
_entity.pdbx_description
1 polymer ?
#
loop_
_entity_poly.entity_id
_entity_poly.type
_entity_poly.pdbx_seq_one_letter_code
_entity_poly.pdbx_strand_id
1 'polypeptide(L)' 'MFFQNYLPCLLENVILELRRDMWFQQDGAPPHRHLHVVTYLNNLFQNKWIGISSQTQE' A
#
# COMPACT_ATOMS: atom_id res chain seq x y z
N MET A 1 1.69 4.20 11.08
CA MET A 1 0.70 5.07 11.76
C MET A 1 -0.59 5.32 10.95
N PHE A 2 -0.56 5.53 9.61
CA PHE A 2 -1.81 5.56 8.81
C PHE A 2 -2.41 4.17 8.56
N PHE A 3 -1.62 3.29 7.92
CA PHE A 3 -2.06 1.95 7.49
C PHE A 3 -2.54 1.04 8.61
N GLN A 4 -1.99 1.16 9.81
CA GLN A 4 -2.37 0.33 10.96
C GLN A 4 -3.60 0.86 11.70
N ASN A 5 -3.79 2.18 11.75
CA ASN A 5 -4.77 2.78 12.65
C ASN A 5 -6.02 3.29 11.92
N TYR A 6 -5.91 3.68 10.65
CA TYR A 6 -6.97 4.36 9.91
C TYR A 6 -7.48 3.56 8.73
N LEU A 7 -6.58 2.95 7.96
CA LEU A 7 -6.97 2.19 6.76
C LEU A 7 -7.98 1.05 7.06
N PRO A 8 -7.90 0.29 8.18
CA PRO A 8 -8.88 -0.75 8.46
C PRO A 8 -10.30 -0.21 8.63
N CYS A 9 -10.44 0.96 9.26
CA CYS A 9 -11.72 1.64 9.47
C CYS A 9 -12.28 2.16 8.14
N LEU A 10 -11.44 2.79 7.31
CA LEU A 10 -11.85 3.29 5.99
C LEU A 10 -12.34 2.17 5.04
N LEU A 11 -11.84 0.95 5.22
CA LEU A 11 -12.20 -0.19 4.41
C LEU A 11 -13.31 -1.05 5.03
N GLU A 12 -13.92 -0.65 6.16
CA GLU A 12 -14.83 -1.52 6.92
C GLU A 12 -16.00 -2.08 6.09
N ASN A 13 -16.50 -1.29 5.13
CA ASN A 13 -17.62 -1.64 4.26
C ASN A 13 -17.20 -2.34 2.96
N VAL A 14 -15.89 -2.50 2.72
CA VAL A 14 -15.35 -3.24 1.57
C VAL A 14 -15.31 -4.73 1.93
N ILE A 15 -15.82 -5.62 1.08
CA ILE A 15 -15.75 -7.06 1.37
C ILE A 15 -14.30 -7.55 1.43
N LEU A 16 -14.01 -8.51 2.32
CA LEU A 16 -12.64 -8.99 2.59
C LEU A 16 -11.93 -9.51 1.34
N GLU A 17 -12.64 -10.18 0.45
CA GLU A 17 -12.09 -10.68 -0.80
C GLU A 17 -11.56 -9.55 -1.68
N LEU A 18 -12.37 -8.50 -1.86
CA LEU A 18 -11.94 -7.31 -2.60
C LEU A 18 -10.73 -6.66 -1.93
N ARG A 19 -10.67 -6.59 -0.59
CA ARG A 19 -9.52 -6.03 0.14
C ARG A 19 -8.21 -6.77 -0.14
N ARG A 20 -8.28 -8.09 -0.32
CA ARG A 20 -7.09 -8.91 -0.61
C ARG A 20 -6.51 -8.61 -1.98
N ASP A 21 -7.34 -8.20 -2.93
CA ASP A 21 -6.92 -7.95 -4.32
C ASP A 21 -6.75 -6.47 -4.67
N MET A 22 -6.84 -5.57 -3.70
CA MET A 22 -6.64 -4.13 -3.93
C MET A 22 -5.19 -3.80 -4.26
N TRP A 23 -5.05 -2.74 -5.05
CA TRP A 23 -3.81 -2.03 -5.27
C TRP A 23 -3.80 -0.72 -4.49
N PHE A 24 -2.69 -0.43 -3.83
CA PHE A 24 -2.49 0.87 -3.16
C PHE A 24 -1.74 1.83 -4.09
N GLN A 25 -2.21 3.07 -4.26
CA GLN A 25 -1.52 4.08 -5.07
C GLN A 25 -1.10 5.27 -4.20
N GLN A 26 0.13 5.76 -4.39
CA GLN A 26 0.64 6.98 -3.74
C GLN A 26 1.24 7.96 -4.75
N ASP A 27 1.32 9.24 -4.36
CA ASP A 27 1.76 10.37 -5.21
C ASP A 27 3.27 10.37 -5.54
N GLY A 28 4.06 9.57 -4.84
CA GLY A 28 5.50 9.46 -5.04
C GLY A 28 6.31 10.65 -4.54
N ALA A 29 5.79 11.43 -3.57
CA ALA A 29 6.55 12.51 -2.93
C ALA A 29 7.83 11.98 -2.24
N PRO A 30 8.90 12.79 -2.09
CA PRO A 30 10.20 12.34 -1.57
C PRO A 30 10.16 11.55 -0.25
N PRO A 31 9.32 11.92 0.76
CA PRO A 31 9.21 11.13 2.00
C PRO A 31 8.75 9.68 1.78
N HIS A 32 8.04 9.42 0.69
CA HIS A 32 7.48 8.10 0.36
C HIS A 32 8.44 7.21 -0.43
N ARG A 33 9.62 7.72 -0.79
CA ARG A 33 10.66 6.99 -1.53
C ARG A 33 11.73 6.37 -0.63
N HIS A 34 11.65 6.58 0.68
CA HIS A 34 12.61 6.02 1.61
C HIS A 34 12.56 4.48 1.57
N LEU A 35 13.70 3.80 1.59
CA LEU A 35 13.79 2.33 1.50
C LEU A 35 12.86 1.64 2.51
N HIS A 36 12.84 2.13 3.74
CA HIS A 36 11.99 1.58 4.80
C HIS A 36 10.48 1.71 4.50
N VAL A 37 10.07 2.75 3.76
CA VAL A 37 8.68 2.91 3.31
C VAL A 37 8.38 1.93 2.18
N VAL A 38 9.27 1.80 1.20
CA VAL A 38 9.14 0.85 0.10
C VAL A 38 9.05 -0.60 0.61
N THR A 39 9.97 -1.02 1.48
CA THR A 39 9.95 -2.36 2.10
C THR A 39 8.66 -2.58 2.88
N TYR A 40 8.19 -1.57 3.62
CA TYR A 40 6.93 -1.66 4.35
C TYR A 40 5.72 -1.85 3.41
N LEU A 41 5.64 -1.09 2.32
CA LEU A 41 4.56 -1.21 1.33
C LEU A 41 4.60 -2.54 0.57
N ASN A 42 5.79 -3.02 0.19
CA ASN A 42 5.96 -4.33 -0.44
C ASN A 42 5.42 -5.46 0.44
N ASN A 43 5.73 -5.42 1.74
CA ASN A 43 5.24 -6.42 2.70
C ASN A 43 3.73 -6.30 2.95
N LEU A 44 3.22 -5.07 3.11
CA LEU A 44 1.83 -4.85 3.45
C LEU A 44 0.86 -5.15 2.29
N PHE A 45 1.26 -4.83 1.06
CA PHE A 45 0.43 -4.99 -0.13
C PHE A 45 0.88 -6.11 -1.06
N GLN A 46 1.88 -6.92 -0.67
CA GLN A 46 2.41 -8.03 -1.49
C GLN A 46 2.81 -7.55 -2.90
N ASN A 47 3.55 -6.45 -2.96
CA ASN A 47 3.94 -5.75 -4.20
C ASN A 47 2.76 -5.21 -5.06
N LYS A 48 1.51 -5.27 -4.58
CA LYS A 48 0.34 -4.64 -5.23
C LYS A 48 0.20 -3.18 -4.84
N TRP A 49 1.17 -2.37 -5.22
CA TRP A 49 1.07 -0.92 -5.07
C TRP A 49 1.77 -0.17 -6.20
N ILE A 50 1.31 1.05 -6.47
CA ILE A 50 1.77 1.90 -7.57
C ILE A 50 2.38 3.17 -6.98
N GLY A 51 3.61 3.48 -7.38
CA GLY A 51 4.25 4.77 -7.14
C GLY A 51 5.61 4.84 -7.81
N ILE A 52 6.31 5.96 -7.67
CA ILE A 52 7.56 6.23 -8.41
C ILE A 52 8.68 5.21 -8.11
N SER A 53 8.60 4.52 -6.97
CA SER A 53 9.56 3.48 -6.55
C SER A 53 8.93 2.08 -6.46
N SER A 54 7.72 1.86 -6.97
CA SER A 54 7.13 0.51 -6.96
C SER A 54 7.85 -0.37 -7.98
N GLN A 55 8.32 -1.54 -7.54
CA GLN A 55 8.69 -2.61 -8.45
C GLN A 55 7.48 -3.53 -8.61
N THR A 56 6.89 -3.53 -9.80
CA THR A 56 5.87 -4.50 -10.17
C THR A 56 6.56 -5.83 -10.44
N GLN A 57 6.20 -6.88 -9.71
CA GLN A 57 6.51 -8.25 -10.14
C GLN A 57 5.39 -8.68 -11.11
N GLU A 58 5.77 -8.95 -12.36
CA GLU A 58 4.92 -9.61 -13.37
C GLU A 58 4.71 -11.09 -13.03
#